data_AF-A0A2A5H0C0-F1
#
_entry.id   AF-A0A2A5H0C0-F1
#
_cell.length_a   1.000
_cell.length_b   1.000
_cell.length_c   1.000
_cell.angle_alpha   90.00
_cell.angle_beta   90.00
_cell.angle_gamma   90.00
#
_symmetry.space_group_name_H-M   'P 1'
#
loop_
_entity.id
_entity.type
_entity.pdbx_description
1 polymer ?
#
loop_
_entity_poly.entity_id
_entity_poly.type
_entity_poly.pdbx_seq_one_letter_code
_entity_poly.pdbx_strand_id
1 'polypeptide(L)'
;MHILLSIFVIMTLLLPQNSQARDLETGSVDVIMPELRSTSVVIDDNDERPVEPNIGEIFYKKRLPLTSMKERVDRLIHGIKKGVPPEFDHYGYEIRRYMSRIGSMEIFENEEYLKDQIRNVRKSAIIYDYWKKGLEQEVLDIEALLDEDDTISPGVRTAFKQNRITVRTFLISLKSWIDSNERLLLHVFNHPGIYEIYYPEIIIASPQANLEFYNNTVIKQTKLKEIRVYRPFNMMVY
;
A
#
# COMPACT_ATOMS: atom_id res chain seq x y z
N MET A 1 -53.46 -40.58 17.69
CA MET A 1 -53.03 -39.72 18.80
C MET A 1 -52.09 -38.67 18.24
N HIS A 2 -52.49 -37.40 18.35
CA HIS A 2 -51.74 -36.15 18.19
C HIS A 2 -50.95 -35.82 16.90
N ILE A 3 -51.59 -34.94 16.09
CA ILE A 3 -51.15 -33.59 15.67
C ILE A 3 -49.74 -33.46 15.04
N LEU A 4 -49.74 -33.05 13.76
CA LEU A 4 -48.92 -32.01 13.11
C LEU A 4 -49.40 -31.98 11.64
N LEU A 5 -50.36 -31.14 11.24
CA LEU A 5 -50.23 -29.70 10.91
C LEU A 5 -48.83 -29.32 10.43
N SER A 6 -48.60 -28.52 9.38
CA SER A 6 -49.38 -27.95 8.28
C SER A 6 -48.36 -27.13 7.48
N ILE A 7 -48.74 -26.72 6.25
CA ILE A 7 -48.08 -25.74 5.37
C ILE A 7 -47.32 -26.39 4.20
N PHE A 8 -48.12 -27.00 3.33
CA PHE A 8 -47.79 -27.26 1.93
C PHE A 8 -49.07 -27.01 1.12
N VAL A 9 -49.59 -25.78 1.17
CA VAL A 9 -50.72 -25.34 0.34
C VAL A 9 -50.49 -23.88 -0.02
N ILE A 10 -50.95 -23.53 -1.22
CA ILE A 10 -50.96 -22.20 -1.84
C ILE A 10 -49.70 -21.88 -2.66
N MET A 11 -49.41 -22.79 -3.59
CA MET A 11 -49.09 -22.35 -4.95
C MET A 11 -50.39 -22.40 -5.77
N THR A 12 -50.53 -21.43 -6.67
CA THR A 12 -51.60 -21.31 -7.69
C THR A 12 -52.98 -20.95 -7.16
N LEU A 13 -53.29 -19.65 -7.23
CA LEU A 13 -54.53 -19.14 -7.81
C LEU A 13 -54.40 -17.62 -7.94
N LEU A 14 -54.72 -17.11 -9.13
CA LEU A 14 -55.01 -15.70 -9.48
C LEU A 14 -53.83 -14.85 -10.02
N LEU A 15 -53.56 -15.04 -11.30
CA LEU A 15 -53.44 -13.94 -12.28
C LEU A 15 -54.63 -14.09 -13.26
N PRO A 16 -55.07 -13.08 -14.05
CA PRO A 16 -54.39 -11.82 -14.40
C PRO A 16 -55.30 -10.55 -14.52
N GLN A 17 -54.65 -9.43 -14.86
CA GLN A 17 -55.14 -8.23 -15.59
C GLN A 17 -56.19 -7.29 -14.97
N ASN A 18 -55.76 -6.08 -14.59
CA ASN A 18 -56.31 -4.86 -15.19
C ASN A 18 -55.42 -3.63 -15.00
N SER A 19 -55.34 -2.85 -16.07
CA SER A 19 -54.68 -1.57 -16.26
C SER A 19 -55.30 -0.45 -15.43
N GLN A 20 -54.51 0.30 -14.65
CA GLN A 20 -54.61 1.76 -14.48
C GLN A 20 -53.26 2.31 -13.99
N ALA A 21 -52.77 3.35 -14.66
CA ALA A 21 -51.58 4.10 -14.27
C ALA A 21 -51.78 4.80 -12.92
N ARG A 22 -50.76 4.75 -12.05
CA ARG A 22 -50.54 5.73 -10.98
C ARG A 22 -49.03 5.97 -10.85
N ASP A 23 -48.68 7.17 -11.30
CA ASP A 23 -47.59 8.05 -10.87
C ASP A 23 -46.28 7.42 -10.39
N LEU A 24 -45.20 7.77 -11.10
CA LEU A 24 -43.85 7.76 -10.57
C LEU A 24 -43.83 8.57 -9.27
N GLU A 25 -43.87 7.89 -8.13
CA GLU A 25 -43.25 8.43 -6.94
C GLU A 25 -41.74 8.36 -7.15
N THR A 26 -41.16 9.50 -7.53
CA THR A 26 -39.77 9.83 -7.23
C THR A 26 -39.61 9.85 -5.71
N GLY A 27 -39.57 8.67 -5.11
CA GLY A 27 -39.04 8.49 -3.77
C GLY A 27 -37.55 8.76 -3.88
N SER A 28 -37.16 10.00 -3.57
CA SER A 28 -35.79 10.29 -3.18
C SER A 28 -35.44 9.29 -2.09
N VAL A 29 -34.62 8.30 -2.42
CA VAL A 29 -33.91 7.55 -1.40
C VAL A 29 -33.07 8.61 -0.71
N ASP A 30 -33.52 9.06 0.46
CA ASP A 30 -32.73 9.90 1.34
C ASP A 30 -31.46 9.12 1.64
N VAL A 31 -30.40 9.45 0.90
CA VAL A 31 -29.05 9.07 1.27
C VAL A 31 -28.79 9.82 2.56
N ILE A 32 -28.97 9.11 3.68
CA ILE A 32 -28.57 9.58 5.01
C ILE A 32 -27.04 9.70 4.96
N MET A 33 -26.54 10.85 4.52
CA MET A 33 -25.18 11.26 4.79
C MET A 33 -25.10 11.50 6.29
N PRO A 34 -24.27 10.76 7.06
CA PRO A 34 -24.05 11.12 8.45
C PRO A 34 -23.56 12.57 8.50
N GLU A 35 -24.12 13.37 9.42
CA GLU A 35 -23.79 14.78 9.56
C GLU A 35 -22.28 14.95 9.74
N LEU A 36 -21.60 15.40 8.68
CA LEU A 36 -20.19 15.77 8.70
C LEU A 36 -20.08 17.17 9.34
N ARG A 37 -20.37 17.25 10.64
CA ARG A 37 -19.98 18.40 11.48
C ARG A 37 -18.47 18.36 11.65
N SER A 38 -17.79 19.52 11.56
CA SER A 38 -16.33 19.69 11.67
C SER A 38 -15.63 18.52 12.37
N THR A 39 -15.10 17.59 11.60
CA THR A 39 -14.47 16.40 12.14
C THR A 39 -12.98 16.67 12.21
N SER A 40 -12.44 16.78 13.41
CA SER A 40 -11.00 16.70 13.58
C SER A 40 -10.54 15.26 13.29
N VAL A 41 -9.44 15.13 12.55
CA VAL A 41 -8.72 13.86 12.42
C VAL A 41 -7.55 13.91 13.38
N VAL A 42 -7.56 13.05 14.39
CA VAL A 42 -6.44 12.89 15.32
C VAL A 42 -5.41 11.98 14.66
N ILE A 43 -4.20 12.50 14.49
CA ILE A 43 -3.04 11.70 14.07
C ILE A 43 -2.39 11.18 15.36
N ASP A 44 -2.34 9.85 15.52
CA ASP A 44 -1.67 9.19 16.64
C ASP A 44 -0.16 9.46 16.57
N ASP A 45 0.38 10.11 17.62
CA ASP A 45 1.67 10.81 17.64
C ASP A 45 2.72 10.11 18.52
N ASN A 46 2.58 8.80 18.77
CA ASN A 46 3.51 8.04 19.62
C ASN A 46 4.77 7.54 18.89
N ASP A 47 5.59 8.44 18.33
CA ASP A 47 6.99 8.10 17.98
C ASP A 47 7.94 9.29 18.25
N GLU A 48 9.01 9.05 19.02
CA GLU A 48 10.07 10.00 19.33
C GLU A 48 10.82 10.41 18.04
N ARG A 49 10.78 11.69 17.67
CA ARG A 49 11.38 12.22 16.42
C ARG A 49 12.87 11.84 16.29
N PRO A 50 13.28 11.04 15.28
CA PRO A 50 14.69 10.74 15.06
C PRO A 50 15.42 11.92 14.41
N VAL A 51 16.56 12.28 14.99
CA VAL A 51 17.50 13.30 14.49
C VAL A 51 18.03 12.90 13.10
N GLU A 52 18.13 13.87 12.18
CA GLU A 52 18.65 13.64 10.82
C GLU A 52 20.07 13.04 10.84
N PRO A 53 20.29 11.87 10.21
CA PRO A 53 21.64 11.34 10.03
C PRO A 53 22.35 12.09 8.89
N ASN A 54 23.58 12.50 9.18
CA ASN A 54 24.52 13.12 8.25
C ASN A 54 24.83 12.16 7.08
N ILE A 55 24.55 12.57 5.83
CA ILE A 55 24.73 11.73 4.64
C ILE A 55 26.06 12.08 3.97
N GLY A 56 27.12 11.32 4.30
CA GLY A 56 28.34 11.29 3.49
C GLY A 56 28.15 10.47 2.20
N GLU A 57 29.00 10.68 1.20
CA GLU A 57 29.04 9.84 -0.02
C GLU A 57 29.33 8.38 0.35
N ILE A 58 28.44 7.46 -0.08
CA ILE A 58 28.56 6.03 0.18
C ILE A 58 29.18 5.35 -1.04
N PHE A 59 30.40 4.82 -0.88
CA PHE A 59 31.01 3.90 -1.85
C PHE A 59 30.50 2.48 -1.59
N TYR A 60 29.65 1.96 -2.48
CA TYR A 60 29.01 0.64 -2.32
C TYR A 60 29.97 -0.52 -2.60
N LYS A 61 29.97 -1.53 -1.72
CA LYS A 61 30.70 -2.79 -1.95
C LYS A 61 29.94 -3.68 -2.94
N LYS A 62 30.65 -4.19 -3.95
CA LYS A 62 30.11 -5.22 -4.86
C LYS A 62 29.96 -6.55 -4.11
N ARG A 63 28.83 -7.24 -4.27
CA ARG A 63 28.64 -8.59 -3.72
C ARG A 63 29.59 -9.59 -4.39
N LEU A 64 29.93 -10.66 -3.66
CA LEU A 64 30.61 -11.82 -4.23
C LEU A 64 29.77 -12.41 -5.38
N PRO A 65 30.44 -12.92 -6.45
CA PRO A 65 29.76 -13.56 -7.57
C PRO A 65 28.91 -14.74 -7.10
N LEU A 66 27.86 -15.06 -7.86
CA LEU A 66 26.98 -16.20 -7.58
C LEU A 66 27.75 -17.51 -7.69
N THR A 67 27.65 -18.37 -6.67
CA THR A 67 28.38 -19.65 -6.65
C THR A 67 27.50 -20.86 -6.95
N SER A 68 26.17 -20.74 -6.85
CA SER A 68 25.23 -21.83 -7.14
C SER A 68 23.82 -21.35 -7.48
N MET A 69 23.02 -22.21 -8.13
CA MET A 69 21.60 -21.95 -8.39
C MET A 69 20.80 -21.76 -7.10
N LYS A 70 21.11 -22.54 -6.06
CA LYS A 70 20.50 -22.38 -4.72
C LYS A 70 20.72 -20.97 -4.18
N GLU A 71 21.95 -20.46 -4.29
CA GLU A 71 22.29 -19.10 -3.84
C GLU A 71 21.60 -18.03 -4.70
N ARG A 72 21.51 -18.24 -6.01
CA ARG A 72 20.80 -17.33 -6.93
C ARG A 72 19.31 -17.22 -6.57
N VAL A 73 18.64 -18.36 -6.38
CA VAL A 73 17.23 -18.44 -5.93
C VAL A 73 17.05 -17.78 -4.56
N ASP A 74 17.99 -17.96 -3.64
CA ASP A 74 17.91 -17.38 -2.30
C ASP A 74 18.06 -15.85 -2.31
N ARG A 75 18.94 -15.32 -3.17
CA ARG A 75 19.20 -13.89 -3.32
C ARG A 75 17.99 -13.11 -3.85
N LEU A 76 17.00 -13.75 -4.48
CA LEU A 76 15.74 -13.11 -4.91
C LEU A 76 15.00 -12.39 -3.78
N ILE A 77 15.07 -12.91 -2.55
CA ILE A 77 14.34 -12.38 -1.39
C ILE A 77 15.22 -11.53 -0.46
N HIS A 78 16.46 -11.25 -0.86
CA HIS A 78 17.35 -10.34 -0.15
C HIS A 78 16.87 -8.89 -0.30
N GLY A 79 16.79 -8.14 0.80
CA GLY A 79 16.17 -6.81 0.81
C GLY A 79 14.64 -6.83 0.86
N ILE A 80 14.03 -8.03 0.78
CA ILE A 80 12.57 -8.23 0.86
C ILE A 80 12.19 -8.95 2.17
N LYS A 81 12.56 -10.22 2.33
CA LYS A 81 12.34 -10.99 3.57
C LYS A 81 13.61 -11.13 4.39
N LYS A 82 14.76 -11.25 3.71
CA LYS A 82 16.06 -11.36 4.36
C LYS A 82 16.69 -9.98 4.45
N GLY A 83 16.97 -9.56 5.69
CA GLY A 83 17.78 -8.39 5.93
C GLY A 83 19.17 -8.60 5.34
N VAL A 84 19.65 -7.60 4.63
CA VAL A 84 21.02 -7.53 4.15
C VAL A 84 21.55 -6.14 4.46
N PRO A 85 22.88 -5.98 4.62
CA PRO A 85 23.47 -4.67 4.82
C PRO A 85 23.02 -3.66 3.74
N PRO A 86 22.79 -2.37 4.09
CA PRO A 86 22.32 -1.35 3.15
C PRO A 86 23.21 -1.20 1.91
N GLU A 87 24.52 -1.42 2.07
CA GLU A 87 25.51 -1.45 0.98
C GLU A 87 25.18 -2.49 -0.11
N PHE A 88 24.28 -3.44 0.19
CA PHE A 88 23.81 -4.46 -0.72
C PHE A 88 22.29 -4.47 -0.95
N ASP A 89 21.54 -3.48 -0.42
CA ASP A 89 20.09 -3.30 -0.60
C ASP A 89 19.82 -1.88 -1.11
N HIS A 90 20.42 -1.51 -2.24
CA HIS A 90 20.37 -0.14 -2.75
C HIS A 90 18.92 0.33 -3.01
N TYR A 91 18.15 -0.46 -3.74
CA TYR A 91 16.76 -0.11 -4.08
C TYR A 91 15.87 -0.02 -2.83
N GLY A 92 15.91 -1.04 -1.97
CA GLY A 92 15.12 -1.05 -0.74
C GLY A 92 15.51 0.08 0.19
N TYR A 93 16.81 0.35 0.36
CA TYR A 93 17.32 1.43 1.20
C TYR A 93 16.83 2.80 0.74
N GLU A 94 17.02 3.14 -0.53
CA GLU A 94 16.64 4.46 -1.05
C GLU A 94 15.13 4.69 -0.96
N ILE A 95 14.32 3.68 -1.29
CA ILE A 95 12.86 3.75 -1.15
C ILE A 95 12.48 4.02 0.32
N ARG A 96 13.04 3.26 1.28
CA ARG A 96 12.74 3.47 2.70
C ARG A 96 13.16 4.88 3.16
N ARG A 97 14.31 5.35 2.70
CA ARG A 97 14.83 6.70 3.01
C ARG A 97 13.93 7.81 2.49
N TYR A 98 13.46 7.73 1.24
CA TYR A 98 12.56 8.73 0.67
C TYR A 98 11.15 8.66 1.27
N MET A 99 10.73 7.47 1.69
CA MET A 99 9.37 7.26 2.19
C MET A 99 9.21 7.42 3.69
N SER A 100 10.29 7.43 4.49
CA SER A 100 10.23 7.52 5.95
C SER A 100 9.64 8.82 6.47
N ARG A 101 9.80 9.91 5.71
CA ARG A 101 9.38 11.27 6.11
C ARG A 101 7.93 11.61 5.74
N ILE A 102 7.23 10.69 5.07
CA ILE A 102 5.87 10.94 4.58
C ILE A 102 4.86 10.66 5.69
N GLY A 103 4.42 11.71 6.36
CA GLY A 103 3.47 11.62 7.47
C GLY A 103 3.64 12.67 8.55
N SER A 104 4.74 13.43 8.52
CA SER A 104 4.90 14.61 9.38
C SER A 104 3.77 15.61 9.17
N MET A 105 3.28 16.22 10.24
CA MET A 105 2.33 17.35 10.17
C MET A 105 2.90 18.56 9.41
N GLU A 106 4.21 18.61 9.22
CA GLU A 106 4.87 19.64 8.43
C GLU A 106 4.38 19.69 6.96
N ILE A 107 3.81 18.60 6.42
CA ILE A 107 3.21 18.61 5.06
C ILE A 107 2.00 19.55 4.95
N PHE A 108 1.40 19.95 6.08
CA PHE A 108 0.25 20.84 6.11
C PHE A 108 0.64 22.30 6.40
N GLU A 109 1.79 22.54 7.04
CA GLU A 109 2.26 23.88 7.43
C GLU A 109 3.25 24.49 6.42
N ASN A 110 4.02 23.63 5.73
CA ASN A 110 5.15 24.05 4.90
C ASN A 110 5.00 23.54 3.46
N GLU A 111 4.62 24.45 2.55
CA GLU A 111 4.41 24.12 1.13
C GLU A 111 5.69 23.59 0.45
N GLU A 112 6.86 24.13 0.79
CA GLU A 112 8.13 23.66 0.22
C GLU A 112 8.47 22.26 0.72
N TYR A 113 8.22 21.98 2.00
CA TYR A 113 8.34 20.63 2.55
C TYR A 113 7.38 19.64 1.85
N LEU A 114 6.12 20.03 1.62
CA LEU A 114 5.13 19.24 0.89
C LEU A 114 5.60 18.93 -0.54
N LYS A 115 6.10 19.94 -1.27
CA LYS A 115 6.70 19.74 -2.61
C LYS A 115 7.88 18.78 -2.56
N ASP A 116 8.72 18.88 -1.54
CA ASP A 116 9.83 17.95 -1.33
C ASP A 116 9.37 16.51 -1.08
N GLN A 117 8.32 16.32 -0.29
CA GLN A 117 7.77 14.97 -0.09
C GLN A 117 7.16 14.41 -1.37
N ILE A 118 6.50 15.23 -2.19
CA ILE A 118 6.01 14.82 -3.52
C ILE A 118 7.19 14.39 -4.41
N ARG A 119 8.30 15.15 -4.41
CA ARG A 119 9.53 14.77 -5.12
C ARG A 119 10.07 13.44 -4.62
N ASN A 120 10.11 13.22 -3.31
CA ASN A 120 10.62 11.98 -2.70
C ASN A 120 9.76 10.77 -3.09
N VAL A 121 8.43 10.87 -3.04
CA VAL A 121 7.54 9.78 -3.48
C VAL A 121 7.76 9.42 -4.95
N ARG A 122 7.91 10.43 -5.82
CA ARG A 122 8.17 10.19 -7.24
C ARG A 122 9.54 9.57 -7.49
N LYS A 123 10.57 9.95 -6.73
CA LYS A 123 11.88 9.26 -6.74
C LYS A 123 11.72 7.80 -6.34
N SER A 124 10.97 7.50 -5.27
CA SER A 124 10.68 6.12 -4.85
C SER A 124 9.98 5.32 -5.93
N ALA A 125 9.03 5.92 -6.66
CA ALA A 125 8.35 5.27 -7.78
C ALA A 125 9.31 4.88 -8.91
N ILE A 126 10.23 5.78 -9.28
CA ILE A 126 11.26 5.51 -10.29
C ILE A 126 12.18 4.36 -9.83
N ILE A 127 12.65 4.40 -8.58
CA ILE A 127 13.53 3.36 -8.00
C ILE A 127 12.81 2.02 -7.94
N TYR A 128 11.52 2.03 -7.59
CA TYR A 128 10.66 0.86 -7.64
C TYR A 128 10.61 0.23 -9.04
N ASP A 129 10.42 1.03 -10.09
CA ASP A 129 10.33 0.51 -11.46
C ASP A 129 11.64 -0.16 -11.91
N TYR A 130 12.79 0.43 -11.57
CA TYR A 130 14.10 -0.20 -11.80
C TYR A 130 14.24 -1.53 -11.04
N TRP A 131 13.85 -1.55 -9.77
CA TRP A 131 13.95 -2.75 -8.95
C TRP A 131 13.02 -3.86 -9.44
N LYS A 132 11.78 -3.51 -9.77
CA LYS A 132 10.78 -4.39 -10.36
C LYS A 132 11.32 -5.03 -11.63
N LYS A 133 11.81 -4.23 -12.58
CA LYS A 133 12.35 -4.72 -13.85
C LYS A 133 13.52 -5.69 -13.62
N GLY A 134 14.44 -5.35 -12.71
CA GLY A 134 15.56 -6.22 -12.36
C GLY A 134 15.14 -7.54 -11.75
N LEU A 135 14.18 -7.52 -10.81
CA LEU A 135 13.65 -8.72 -10.18
C LEU A 135 12.85 -9.60 -11.14
N GLU A 136 12.03 -8.99 -12.01
CA GLU A 136 11.26 -9.73 -13.02
C GLU A 136 12.17 -10.41 -14.03
N GLN A 137 13.21 -9.72 -14.51
CA GLN A 137 14.21 -10.32 -15.39
C GLN A 137 14.93 -11.49 -14.72
N GLU A 138 15.39 -11.31 -13.48
CA GLU A 138 16.09 -12.36 -12.74
C GLU A 138 15.18 -13.59 -12.50
N VAL A 139 13.89 -13.37 -12.25
CA VAL A 139 12.91 -14.47 -12.14
C VAL A 139 12.78 -15.22 -13.45
N LEU A 140 12.69 -14.53 -14.59
CA LEU A 140 12.61 -15.17 -15.91
C LEU A 140 13.88 -15.95 -16.23
N ASP A 141 15.05 -15.39 -15.95
CA ASP A 141 16.34 -16.04 -16.19
C ASP A 141 16.51 -17.31 -15.35
N ILE A 142 16.07 -17.29 -14.09
CA ILE A 142 16.08 -18.48 -13.23
C ILE A 142 15.07 -19.52 -13.73
N GLU A 143 13.88 -19.10 -14.15
CA GLU A 143 12.85 -20.00 -14.68
C GLU A 143 13.36 -20.76 -15.91
N ALA A 144 13.96 -20.05 -16.88
CA ALA A 144 14.55 -20.66 -18.07
C ALA A 144 15.62 -21.71 -17.72
N LEU A 145 16.54 -21.38 -16.81
CA LEU A 145 17.59 -22.31 -16.40
C LEU A 145 17.06 -23.54 -15.65
N LEU A 146 15.98 -23.37 -14.86
CA LEU A 146 15.34 -24.51 -14.20
C LEU A 146 14.60 -25.40 -15.21
N ASP A 147 14.03 -24.84 -16.27
CA ASP A 147 13.35 -25.64 -17.29
C ASP A 147 14.34 -26.41 -18.18
N GLU A 148 15.57 -25.91 -18.35
CA GLU A 148 16.61 -26.55 -19.16
C GLU A 148 17.43 -27.63 -18.40
N ASP A 149 17.58 -27.52 -17.08
CA ASP A 149 18.46 -28.40 -16.28
C ASP A 149 17.70 -29.27 -15.26
N ASP A 150 17.36 -30.50 -15.68
CA ASP A 150 16.70 -31.51 -14.85
C ASP A 150 17.54 -32.01 -13.66
N THR A 151 18.85 -31.74 -13.62
CA THR A 151 19.72 -32.16 -12.51
C THR A 151 19.55 -31.28 -11.26
N ILE A 152 18.90 -30.12 -11.40
CA ILE A 152 18.66 -29.21 -10.29
C ILE A 152 17.66 -29.81 -9.30
N SER A 153 18.10 -29.90 -8.04
CA SER A 153 17.34 -30.55 -6.97
C SER A 153 15.88 -30.04 -6.85
N PRO A 154 14.91 -30.93 -6.55
CA PRO A 154 13.51 -30.54 -6.32
C PRO A 154 13.33 -29.47 -5.24
N GLY A 155 14.21 -29.46 -4.23
CA GLY A 155 14.21 -28.45 -3.17
C GLY A 155 14.44 -27.03 -3.70
N VAL A 156 15.40 -26.86 -4.62
CA VAL A 156 15.69 -25.56 -5.25
C VAL A 156 14.53 -25.09 -6.12
N ARG A 157 13.91 -25.99 -6.90
CA ARG A 157 12.72 -25.69 -7.71
C ARG A 157 11.54 -25.22 -6.84
N THR A 158 11.33 -25.87 -5.71
CA THR A 158 10.27 -25.52 -4.76
C THR A 158 10.54 -24.16 -4.12
N ALA A 159 11.77 -23.92 -3.68
CA ALA A 159 12.20 -22.63 -3.12
C ALA A 159 12.03 -21.49 -4.13
N PHE A 160 12.36 -21.72 -5.41
CA PHE A 160 12.14 -20.74 -6.47
C PHE A 160 10.67 -20.37 -6.62
N LYS A 161 9.76 -21.35 -6.69
CA LYS A 161 8.31 -21.09 -6.78
C LYS A 161 7.81 -20.21 -5.62
N GLN A 162 8.24 -20.51 -4.38
CA GLN A 162 7.87 -19.73 -3.19
C GLN A 162 8.48 -18.32 -3.19
N ASN A 163 9.76 -18.20 -3.57
CA ASN A 163 10.45 -16.91 -3.63
C ASN A 163 9.86 -16.01 -4.72
N ARG A 164 9.50 -16.57 -5.88
CA ARG A 164 8.81 -15.85 -6.96
C ARG A 164 7.48 -15.26 -6.48
N ILE A 165 6.67 -16.03 -5.75
CA ILE A 165 5.42 -15.54 -5.17
C ILE A 165 5.71 -14.41 -4.18
N THR A 166 6.68 -14.61 -3.29
CA THR A 166 7.09 -13.59 -2.30
C THR A 166 7.50 -12.28 -2.98
N VAL A 167 8.32 -12.34 -4.03
CA VAL A 167 8.77 -11.16 -4.79
C VAL A 167 7.57 -10.44 -5.42
N ARG A 168 6.67 -11.16 -6.07
CA ARG A 168 5.47 -10.55 -6.70
C ARG A 168 4.58 -9.86 -5.67
N THR A 169 4.27 -10.54 -4.56
CA THR A 169 3.44 -9.96 -3.49
C THR A 169 4.10 -8.72 -2.90
N PHE A 170 5.41 -8.75 -2.67
CA PHE A 170 6.17 -7.59 -2.20
C PHE A 170 6.06 -6.40 -3.14
N LEU A 171 6.30 -6.61 -4.44
CA LEU A 171 6.26 -5.54 -5.44
C LEU A 171 4.85 -4.90 -5.55
N ILE A 172 3.79 -5.67 -5.34
CA ILE A 172 2.42 -5.15 -5.29
C ILE A 172 2.21 -4.29 -4.05
N SER A 173 2.56 -4.80 -2.88
CA SER A 173 2.43 -4.05 -1.61
C SER A 173 3.25 -2.76 -1.64
N LEU A 174 4.49 -2.84 -2.16
CA LEU A 174 5.39 -1.70 -2.24
C LEU A 174 4.83 -0.59 -3.15
N LYS A 175 4.35 -0.94 -4.35
CA LYS A 175 3.74 0.04 -5.25
C LYS A 175 2.51 0.68 -4.63
N SER A 176 1.65 -0.12 -4.01
CA SER A 176 0.44 0.38 -3.36
C SER A 176 0.75 1.36 -2.21
N TRP A 177 1.81 1.09 -1.46
CA TRP A 177 2.29 2.01 -0.43
C TRP A 177 2.83 3.32 -1.03
N ILE A 178 3.62 3.28 -2.09
CA ILE A 178 4.10 4.48 -2.80
C ILE A 178 2.92 5.31 -3.32
N ASP A 179 1.96 4.67 -4.00
CA ASP A 179 0.83 5.35 -4.64
C ASP A 179 -0.14 5.98 -3.65
N SER A 180 -0.39 5.31 -2.52
CA SER A 180 -1.27 5.84 -1.47
C SER A 180 -0.67 7.08 -0.80
N ASN A 181 0.65 7.10 -0.63
CA ASN A 181 1.35 8.29 -0.14
C ASN A 181 1.30 9.44 -1.17
N GLU A 182 1.52 9.17 -2.46
CA GLU A 182 1.42 10.20 -3.49
C GLU A 182 0.02 10.82 -3.52
N ARG A 183 -1.01 9.98 -3.46
CA ARG A 183 -2.40 10.43 -3.46
C ARG A 183 -2.72 11.35 -2.29
N LEU A 184 -2.26 11.02 -1.08
CA LEU A 184 -2.43 11.89 0.08
C LEU A 184 -1.72 13.23 -0.12
N LEU A 185 -0.46 13.22 -0.52
CA LEU A 185 0.33 14.44 -0.71
C LEU A 185 -0.27 15.35 -1.79
N LEU A 186 -0.70 14.78 -2.91
CA LEU A 186 -1.37 15.54 -3.97
C LEU A 186 -2.73 16.08 -3.53
N HIS A 187 -3.47 15.33 -2.71
CA HIS A 187 -4.72 15.82 -2.15
C HIS A 187 -4.50 17.05 -1.25
N VAL A 188 -3.49 17.02 -0.37
CA VAL A 188 -3.10 18.17 0.46
C VAL A 188 -2.64 19.35 -0.41
N PHE A 189 -1.81 19.08 -1.43
CA PHE A 189 -1.27 20.12 -2.32
C PHE A 189 -2.34 20.83 -3.15
N ASN A 190 -3.34 20.10 -3.65
CA ASN A 190 -4.38 20.64 -4.52
C ASN A 190 -5.49 21.38 -3.77
N HIS A 191 -5.54 21.27 -2.43
CA HIS A 191 -6.58 21.90 -1.62
C HIS A 191 -5.95 22.76 -0.51
N PRO A 192 -5.18 23.80 -0.84
CA PRO A 192 -4.67 24.73 0.16
C PRO A 192 -5.85 25.45 0.84
N GLY A 193 -5.88 25.47 2.17
CA GLY A 193 -6.87 26.22 2.94
C GLY A 193 -8.16 25.49 3.32
N ILE A 194 -8.31 24.21 2.98
CA ILE A 194 -9.40 23.39 3.55
C ILE A 194 -9.05 22.77 4.90
N TYR A 195 -7.80 22.94 5.34
CA TYR A 195 -7.23 22.37 6.57
C TYR A 195 -6.81 23.51 7.49
N GLU A 196 -7.16 23.40 8.77
CA GLU A 196 -6.58 24.17 9.87
C GLU A 196 -5.90 23.21 10.83
N ILE A 197 -4.71 23.57 11.33
CA ILE A 197 -3.89 22.69 12.15
C ILE A 197 -3.96 23.18 13.59
N TYR A 198 -4.51 22.34 14.44
CA TYR A 198 -4.62 22.51 15.88
C TYR A 198 -3.94 21.34 16.56
N TYR A 199 -2.59 21.34 16.56
CA TYR A 199 -1.79 20.22 17.02
C TYR A 199 -2.37 19.52 18.28
N PRO A 200 -2.61 18.19 18.23
CA PRO A 200 -2.27 17.22 17.18
C PRO A 200 -3.38 16.99 16.12
N GLU A 201 -4.37 17.89 16.06
CA GLU A 201 -5.55 17.75 15.22
C GLU A 201 -5.43 18.52 13.90
N ILE A 202 -6.00 17.93 12.84
CA ILE A 202 -6.27 18.63 11.59
C ILE A 202 -7.78 18.80 11.49
N ILE A 203 -8.21 20.05 11.44
CA ILE A 203 -9.62 20.43 11.25
C ILE A 203 -9.85 20.64 9.76
N ILE A 204 -10.84 19.96 9.20
CA ILE A 204 -11.19 20.08 7.78
C ILE A 204 -12.53 20.77 7.65
N ALA A 205 -12.54 21.91 6.94
CA ALA A 205 -13.72 22.77 6.83
C ALA A 205 -14.85 22.16 5.98
N SER A 206 -14.50 21.30 5.01
CA SER A 206 -15.45 20.71 4.06
C SER A 206 -15.72 19.22 4.34
N PRO A 207 -17.00 18.84 4.52
CA PRO A 207 -17.45 17.43 4.59
C PRO A 207 -16.87 16.52 3.50
N GLN A 208 -16.93 16.97 2.25
CA GLN A 208 -16.54 16.16 1.11
C GLN A 208 -15.03 15.95 1.07
N ALA A 209 -14.27 17.02 1.33
CA ALA A 209 -12.82 16.96 1.34
C ALA A 209 -12.29 16.18 2.55
N ASN A 210 -13.01 16.23 3.67
CA ASN A 210 -12.74 15.41 4.83
C ASN A 210 -12.90 13.92 4.55
N LEU A 211 -13.97 13.52 3.84
CA LEU A 211 -14.17 12.12 3.45
C LEU A 211 -13.02 11.61 2.58
N GLU A 212 -12.58 12.39 1.58
CA GLU A 212 -11.45 12.04 0.74
C GLU A 212 -10.14 11.97 1.52
N PHE A 213 -9.88 12.95 2.39
CA PHE A 213 -8.71 12.97 3.26
C PHE A 213 -8.66 11.76 4.20
N TYR A 214 -9.79 11.45 4.85
CA TYR A 214 -9.94 10.29 5.71
C TYR A 214 -9.67 8.99 4.94
N ASN A 215 -10.29 8.82 3.77
CA ASN A 215 -10.08 7.65 2.93
C ASN A 215 -8.61 7.51 2.51
N ASN A 216 -7.97 8.59 2.08
CA ASN A 216 -6.56 8.59 1.70
C ASN A 216 -5.65 8.21 2.89
N THR A 217 -5.96 8.71 4.08
CA THR A 217 -5.23 8.41 5.32
C THR A 217 -5.40 6.95 5.74
N VAL A 218 -6.62 6.42 5.75
CA VAL A 218 -6.90 5.02 6.07
C VAL A 218 -6.22 4.08 5.08
N ILE A 219 -6.27 4.39 3.78
CA ILE A 219 -5.58 3.61 2.74
C ILE A 219 -4.08 3.64 2.98
N LYS A 220 -3.47 4.81 3.17
CA LYS A 220 -2.03 4.95 3.48
C LYS A 220 -1.63 4.07 4.67
N GLN A 221 -2.36 4.15 5.78
CA GLN A 221 -2.05 3.40 7.00
C GLN A 221 -2.19 1.88 6.78
N THR A 222 -3.20 1.46 6.02
CA THR A 222 -3.38 0.05 5.65
C THR A 222 -2.20 -0.45 4.82
N LYS A 223 -1.76 0.31 3.83
CA LYS A 223 -0.64 -0.06 2.96
C LYS A 223 0.70 -0.03 3.69
N LEU A 224 0.85 0.84 4.67
CA LEU A 224 1.99 0.81 5.58
C LEU A 224 2.03 -0.50 6.38
N LYS A 225 0.90 -0.94 6.94
CA LYS A 225 0.84 -2.22 7.67
C LYS A 225 1.22 -3.40 6.76
N GLU A 226 0.74 -3.41 5.52
CA GLU A 226 1.09 -4.44 4.52
C GLU A 226 2.60 -4.47 4.22
N ILE A 227 3.26 -3.32 4.06
CA ILE A 227 4.69 -3.28 3.76
C ILE A 227 5.58 -3.58 4.98
N ARG A 228 5.12 -3.28 6.20
CA ARG A 228 5.86 -3.58 7.45
C ARG A 228 5.96 -5.07 7.76
N VAL A 229 5.18 -5.94 7.09
CA VAL A 229 5.37 -7.40 7.19
C VAL A 229 6.75 -7.83 6.67
N TYR A 230 7.35 -7.04 5.77
CA TYR A 230 8.68 -7.29 5.23
C TYR A 230 9.75 -6.74 6.17
N ARG A 231 10.59 -7.62 6.73
CA ARG A 231 11.56 -7.28 7.79
C ARG A 231 12.40 -6.02 7.53
N PRO A 232 12.96 -5.79 6.33
CA PRO A 232 13.72 -4.57 6.04
C PRO A 232 12.87 -3.28 6.11
N PHE A 233 11.57 -3.38 5.84
CA PHE A 233 10.62 -2.27 5.89
C PHE A 233 9.98 -2.10 7.27
N ASN A 234 9.99 -3.13 8.13
CA ASN A 234 9.57 -2.98 9.52
C ASN A 234 10.56 -2.13 10.34
N MET A 235 11.85 -2.18 10.00
CA MET A 235 12.91 -1.44 10.68
C MET A 235 13.01 0.04 10.23
N MET A 236 12.01 0.54 9.49
CA MET A 236 11.85 1.97 9.29
C MET A 236 11.44 2.56 10.64
N VAL A 237 12.43 3.13 11.35
CA VAL A 237 12.17 3.97 12.51
C VAL A 237 11.51 5.23 11.99
N TYR A 238 10.27 5.46 12.45
CA TYR A 238 9.51 6.69 12.21
C TYR A 238 10.02 7.78 13.15
#